data_AF-A0A9E1L8J9-F1
#
_entry.id   AF-A0A9E1L8J9-F1
#
_cell.length_a   1.000
_cell.length_b   1.000
_cell.length_c   1.000
_cell.angle_alpha   90.00
_cell.angle_beta   90.00
_cell.angle_gamma   90.00
#
_symmetry.space_group_name_H-M   'P 1'
#
loop_
_entity.id
_entity.type
_entity.pdbx_description
1 polymer ?
#
loop_
_entity_poly.entity_id
_entity_poly.type
_entity_poly.pdbx_seq_one_letter_code
_entity_poly.pdbx_strand_id
1 'polypeptide(L)'
;MQNNVRSIFNLSQRKIATAMSIAVFLLNGVTIAQDDRGGCVDIPADIATNLSPADGATPLISTSLYWTTGACTTSSQLYFGTSPTPSLAEYQGEQTSPWTPLKELEFSTTYYWQVVTFNEDGPDTEGPILSFTTQLTGACCAFIVDEYYCFQAQQEACEVLGDYHGDGSVCGDIDCPPPVGACCVGTVCVENSTVSQCEAFSGTFYGDGVSCSEGTCDSPPTGACCIGEVCSVINEADCVSGGGTYQGNGSSCTGDPCASTAGACCTDELCLVTSPEDCDAGGGIFLGSGTDCSGSPCALGSCCVTEVCVEVPEQQCIDFNGVFNGAGTLCADDPCSPLGACCVGE
;
A
#
# COMPACT_ATOMS: atom_id res chain seq x y z
N MET A 1 -17.55 59.99 -2.48
CA MET A 1 -17.56 58.55 -2.78
C MET A 1 -17.22 57.82 -1.48
N GLN A 2 -18.16 56.99 -1.00
CA GLN A 2 -17.90 55.81 -0.16
C GLN A 2 -16.95 54.84 -0.92
N ASN A 3 -16.30 53.79 -0.43
CA ASN A 3 -16.06 53.14 0.88
C ASN A 3 -14.78 52.27 0.65
N ASN A 4 -14.09 51.64 1.62
CA ASN A 4 -14.18 51.55 3.08
C ASN A 4 -12.77 51.20 3.63
N VAL A 5 -12.46 51.51 4.89
CA VAL A 5 -11.39 50.82 5.66
C VAL A 5 -11.93 50.56 7.07
N ARG A 6 -12.35 49.34 7.37
CA ARG A 6 -12.73 48.93 8.73
C ARG A 6 -11.60 48.10 9.34
N SER A 7 -10.79 48.80 10.13
CA SER A 7 -9.73 48.22 10.93
C SER A 7 -10.30 47.33 12.04
N ILE A 8 -9.68 46.16 12.17
CA ILE A 8 -9.43 45.39 13.40
C ILE A 8 -9.51 46.29 14.64
N PHE A 9 -10.55 46.15 15.47
CA PHE A 9 -10.58 46.49 16.91
C PHE A 9 -12.01 46.25 17.46
N ASN A 10 -12.27 45.11 18.11
CA ASN A 10 -13.23 44.90 19.22
C ASN A 10 -13.39 43.39 19.52
N LEU A 11 -12.53 42.84 20.39
CA LEU A 11 -12.70 41.49 20.98
C LEU A 11 -13.03 41.57 22.50
N SER A 12 -13.65 42.66 22.92
CA SER A 12 -14.21 42.82 24.27
C SER A 12 -15.44 43.72 24.19
N GLN A 13 -16.47 43.42 24.98
CA GLN A 13 -17.72 44.19 25.13
C GLN A 13 -18.76 44.09 23.99
N ARG A 14 -19.35 42.90 23.78
CA ARG A 14 -20.76 42.82 23.31
C ARG A 14 -21.62 41.82 24.10
N LYS A 15 -22.43 42.40 24.99
CA LYS A 15 -23.76 41.95 25.46
C LYS A 15 -23.85 40.64 26.28
N ILE A 16 -23.98 40.85 27.59
CA ILE A 16 -24.85 40.03 28.45
C ILE A 16 -26.30 40.20 27.97
N ALA A 17 -26.99 39.11 27.62
CA ALA A 17 -28.45 39.09 27.45
C ALA A 17 -29.04 37.69 27.67
N THR A 18 -29.85 37.56 28.73
CA THR A 18 -31.00 36.65 28.89
C THR A 18 -30.86 35.16 28.56
N ALA A 19 -31.02 34.31 29.58
CA ALA A 19 -31.24 32.88 29.40
C ALA A 19 -32.57 32.59 28.67
N MET A 20 -32.49 32.04 27.45
CA MET A 20 -33.57 31.28 26.82
C MET A 20 -33.28 29.78 26.97
N SER A 21 -34.34 28.98 27.14
CA SER A 21 -34.23 27.54 27.35
C SER A 21 -33.73 26.84 26.09
N ILE A 22 -32.52 26.28 26.15
CA ILE A 22 -31.98 25.41 25.12
C ILE A 22 -32.69 24.05 25.19
N ALA A 23 -33.39 23.66 24.14
CA ALA A 23 -33.97 22.33 24.00
C ALA A 23 -33.00 21.42 23.20
N VAL A 24 -32.34 20.49 23.89
CA VAL A 24 -31.45 19.51 23.24
C VAL A 24 -32.30 18.37 22.67
N PHE A 25 -32.51 18.36 21.36
CA PHE A 25 -33.23 17.28 20.67
C PHE A 25 -32.27 16.14 20.30
N LEU A 26 -32.37 15.02 21.01
CA LEU A 26 -31.67 13.79 20.69
C LEU A 26 -32.48 12.97 19.68
N LEU A 27 -32.15 13.11 18.39
CA LEU A 27 -32.51 12.15 17.35
C LEU A 27 -31.23 11.48 16.86
N ASN A 28 -31.14 10.16 17.05
CA ASN A 28 -30.04 9.31 16.58
C ASN A 28 -28.64 9.64 17.10
N GLY A 29 -28.53 10.25 18.29
CA GLY A 29 -27.25 10.46 18.99
C GLY A 29 -26.42 11.66 18.54
N VAL A 30 -26.93 12.47 17.59
CA VAL A 30 -26.33 13.75 17.21
C VAL A 30 -27.01 14.88 17.99
N THR A 31 -26.22 15.69 18.69
CA THR A 31 -26.69 16.97 19.24
C THR A 31 -26.65 18.04 18.15
N ILE A 32 -27.80 18.31 17.54
CA ILE A 32 -27.99 19.42 16.60
C ILE A 32 -28.31 20.71 17.36
N ALA A 33 -27.55 21.77 17.12
CA ALA A 33 -27.93 23.11 17.55
C ALA A 33 -28.92 23.69 16.55
N GLN A 34 -30.19 23.85 16.93
CA GLN A 34 -31.20 24.56 16.14
C GLN A 34 -32.15 25.33 17.08
N ASP A 35 -32.73 26.44 16.63
CA ASP A 35 -33.82 27.09 17.36
C ASP A 35 -35.11 26.24 17.32
N ASP A 36 -36.11 26.58 18.14
CA ASP A 36 -37.42 25.87 18.20
C ASP A 36 -38.21 25.87 16.86
N ARG A 37 -37.68 26.49 15.79
CA ARG A 37 -38.24 26.54 14.44
C ARG A 37 -37.31 25.91 13.38
N GLY A 38 -36.20 25.29 13.78
CA GLY A 38 -35.22 24.67 12.90
C GLY A 38 -34.21 25.64 12.25
N GLY A 39 -34.14 26.89 12.71
CA GLY A 39 -33.22 27.90 12.20
C GLY A 39 -31.88 27.94 12.96
N CYS A 40 -30.84 28.45 12.30
CA CYS A 40 -29.49 28.58 12.84
C CYS A 40 -29.16 30.00 13.37
N VAL A 41 -30.13 30.75 13.90
CA VAL A 41 -29.95 32.16 14.31
C VAL A 41 -29.60 32.26 15.80
N ASP A 42 -28.65 33.12 16.17
CA ASP A 42 -28.18 33.37 17.55
C ASP A 42 -27.65 32.11 18.31
N ILE A 43 -27.29 31.04 17.60
CA ILE A 43 -26.75 29.78 18.18
C ILE A 43 -25.30 29.51 17.75
N PRO A 44 -24.49 28.82 18.59
CA PRO A 44 -23.14 28.42 18.22
C PRO A 44 -23.11 27.58 16.95
N ALA A 45 -22.01 27.67 16.21
CA ALA A 45 -21.78 26.76 15.08
C ALA A 45 -21.70 25.29 15.54
N ASP A 46 -22.10 24.36 14.68
CA ASP A 46 -21.87 22.95 14.97
C ASP A 46 -20.37 22.64 14.99
N ILE A 47 -19.90 21.85 15.96
CA ILE A 47 -18.50 21.41 16.02
C ILE A 47 -18.13 20.54 14.82
N ALA A 48 -16.92 20.71 14.29
CA ALA A 48 -16.43 19.87 13.19
C ALA A 48 -16.27 18.40 13.63
N THR A 49 -16.69 17.47 12.77
CA THR A 49 -16.68 16.01 13.01
C THR A 49 -15.96 15.27 11.87
N ASN A 50 -15.84 13.93 11.98
CA ASN A 50 -15.13 13.08 11.00
C ASN A 50 -13.72 13.59 10.67
N LEU A 51 -12.98 13.98 11.70
CA LEU A 51 -11.67 14.60 11.59
C LEU A 51 -10.62 13.55 11.20
N SER A 52 -9.92 13.78 10.09
CA SER A 52 -8.83 12.93 9.60
C SER A 52 -7.66 13.79 9.09
N PRO A 53 -6.38 13.47 9.37
CA PRO A 53 -5.90 12.36 10.21
C PRO A 53 -6.39 12.47 11.66
N ALA A 54 -6.75 11.33 12.25
CA ALA A 54 -7.17 11.26 13.66
C ALA A 54 -6.02 11.62 14.61
N ASP A 55 -6.34 11.92 15.88
CA ASP A 55 -5.30 12.24 16.87
C ASP A 55 -4.30 11.08 17.06
N GLY A 56 -3.02 11.41 17.05
CA GLY A 56 -1.92 10.44 17.11
C GLY A 56 -1.68 9.64 15.83
N ALA A 57 -2.36 9.94 14.72
CA ALA A 57 -2.18 9.21 13.46
C ALA A 57 -0.78 9.38 12.85
N THR A 58 -0.40 8.42 11.99
CA THR A 58 0.87 8.42 11.26
C THR A 58 0.65 8.33 9.75
N PRO A 59 0.29 9.44 9.07
CA PRO A 59 0.09 9.47 7.63
C PRO A 59 1.40 9.74 6.86
N LEU A 60 1.39 9.58 5.53
CA LEU A 60 2.48 10.02 4.66
C LEU A 60 2.57 11.56 4.60
N ILE A 61 3.72 12.09 4.15
CA ILE A 61 3.96 13.55 4.01
C ILE A 61 3.04 14.27 3.01
N SER A 62 2.39 13.53 2.11
CA SER A 62 1.42 14.01 1.12
C SER A 62 -0.03 14.07 1.63
N THR A 63 -0.25 13.93 2.94
CA THR A 63 -1.59 13.83 3.54
C THR A 63 -2.43 15.10 3.40
N SER A 64 -3.74 14.92 3.22
CA SER A 64 -4.76 15.97 3.28
C SER A 64 -5.55 15.89 4.58
N LEU A 65 -6.03 17.04 5.06
CA LEU A 65 -6.93 17.14 6.20
C LEU A 65 -8.38 17.08 5.72
N TYR A 66 -9.21 16.33 6.46
CA TYR A 66 -10.63 16.14 6.20
C TYR A 66 -11.43 16.43 7.46
N TRP A 67 -12.55 17.11 7.31
CA TRP A 67 -13.57 17.30 8.33
C TRP A 67 -14.97 17.38 7.72
N THR A 68 -15.99 17.24 8.55
CA THR A 68 -17.40 17.47 8.21
C THR A 68 -17.94 18.60 9.08
N THR A 69 -18.54 19.61 8.46
CA THR A 69 -19.26 20.71 9.13
C THR A 69 -20.72 20.33 9.37
N GLY A 70 -21.32 20.81 10.46
CA GLY A 70 -22.75 20.61 10.71
C GLY A 70 -23.64 21.59 9.93
N ALA A 71 -24.96 21.46 10.13
CA ALA A 71 -25.97 22.22 9.39
C ALA A 71 -26.00 23.72 9.74
N CYS A 72 -25.56 24.09 10.96
CA CYS A 72 -25.49 25.47 11.42
C CYS A 72 -24.06 26.02 11.40
N THR A 73 -23.26 25.60 10.41
CA THR A 73 -21.93 26.16 10.10
C THR A 73 -21.96 26.92 8.78
N THR A 74 -21.53 28.17 8.76
CA THR A 74 -21.40 28.99 7.54
C THR A 74 -19.98 28.99 6.97
N SER A 75 -18.95 28.97 7.82
CA SER A 75 -17.55 28.82 7.40
C SER A 75 -16.73 28.03 8.42
N SER A 76 -15.53 27.61 8.01
CA SER A 76 -14.56 26.90 8.85
C SER A 76 -13.20 27.54 8.69
N GLN A 77 -12.58 27.90 9.82
CA GLN A 77 -11.20 28.34 9.87
C GLN A 77 -10.30 27.16 10.22
N LEU A 78 -9.19 27.03 9.50
CA LEU A 78 -8.18 26.01 9.76
C LEU A 78 -6.97 26.64 10.43
N TYR A 79 -6.53 26.01 11.51
CA TYR A 79 -5.22 26.22 12.12
C TYR A 79 -4.38 24.97 11.87
N PHE A 80 -3.17 25.14 11.35
CA PHE A 80 -2.25 24.05 10.99
C PHE A 80 -0.79 24.50 11.16
N GLY A 81 0.03 23.69 11.82
CA GLY A 81 1.46 23.93 11.97
C GLY A 81 2.12 22.95 12.95
N THR A 82 3.25 23.33 13.54
CA THR A 82 4.02 22.47 14.47
C THR A 82 3.90 22.90 15.95
N SER A 83 3.06 23.91 16.25
CA SER A 83 2.79 24.35 17.63
C SER A 83 1.69 23.50 18.28
N PRO A 84 1.92 22.88 19.46
CA PRO A 84 0.90 22.14 20.21
C PRO A 84 -0.22 23.04 20.76
N THR A 85 -0.04 24.36 20.69
CA THR A 85 -1.07 25.36 20.98
C THR A 85 -1.17 26.28 19.76
N PRO A 86 -1.98 25.92 18.75
CA PRO A 86 -2.13 26.72 17.55
C PRO A 86 -2.60 28.15 17.85
N SER A 87 -2.11 29.09 17.07
CA SER A 87 -2.29 30.53 17.25
C SER A 87 -2.48 31.23 15.90
N LEU A 88 -2.47 32.56 15.88
CA LEU A 88 -2.48 33.35 14.64
C LEU A 88 -1.27 33.05 13.72
N ALA A 89 -0.20 32.42 14.20
CA ALA A 89 0.92 31.98 13.37
C ALA A 89 0.59 30.72 12.54
N GLU A 90 -0.30 29.86 13.06
CA GLU A 90 -0.75 28.61 12.43
C GLU A 90 -2.03 28.80 11.57
N TYR A 91 -2.60 30.01 11.57
CA TYR A 91 -3.86 30.32 10.90
C TYR A 91 -3.76 30.26 9.36
N GLN A 92 -4.51 29.33 8.74
CA GLN A 92 -4.54 29.10 7.30
C GLN A 92 -5.70 29.84 6.58
N GLY A 93 -6.47 30.64 7.30
CA GLY A 93 -7.67 31.30 6.75
C GLY A 93 -8.95 30.46 6.87
N GLU A 94 -10.01 30.93 6.21
CA GLU A 94 -11.20 30.12 5.96
C GLU A 94 -10.88 29.08 4.87
N GLN A 95 -11.16 27.81 5.16
CA GLN A 95 -10.81 26.67 4.32
C GLN A 95 -11.98 25.69 4.19
N THR A 96 -11.93 24.85 3.16
CA THR A 96 -12.92 23.79 2.91
C THR A 96 -12.28 22.41 3.03
N SER A 97 -13.06 21.43 3.45
CA SER A 97 -12.67 20.01 3.45
C SER A 97 -12.87 19.40 2.04
N PRO A 98 -11.91 18.63 1.49
CA PRO A 98 -10.57 18.39 2.02
C PRO A 98 -9.61 19.57 1.78
N TRP A 99 -8.65 19.74 2.68
CA TRP A 99 -7.56 20.71 2.55
C TRP A 99 -6.20 20.02 2.45
N THR A 100 -5.38 20.45 1.50
CA THR A 100 -4.01 19.92 1.31
C THR A 100 -2.99 21.03 1.59
N PRO A 101 -1.94 20.76 2.39
CA PRO A 101 -0.83 21.68 2.58
C PRO A 101 -0.21 22.15 1.25
N LEU A 102 0.04 23.46 1.10
CA LEU A 102 0.68 24.03 -0.09
C LEU A 102 2.19 23.74 -0.18
N LYS A 103 2.81 23.42 0.97
CA LYS A 103 4.17 22.89 1.05
C LYS A 103 4.05 21.46 1.55
N GLU A 104 4.79 20.56 0.91
CA GLU A 104 5.01 19.20 1.39
C GLU A 104 5.50 19.20 2.85
N LEU A 105 5.02 18.22 3.62
CA LEU A 105 5.31 18.11 5.04
C LEU A 105 6.71 17.52 5.28
N GLU A 106 7.36 17.95 6.36
CA GLU A 106 8.65 17.40 6.77
C GLU A 106 8.46 15.99 7.35
N PHE A 107 9.46 15.12 7.22
CA PHE A 107 9.43 13.75 7.75
C PHE A 107 9.48 13.71 9.28
N SER A 108 8.93 12.64 9.87
CA SER A 108 9.00 12.36 11.32
C SER A 108 8.61 13.56 12.20
N THR A 109 7.74 14.43 11.68
CA THR A 109 7.42 15.73 12.26
C THR A 109 5.99 15.72 12.75
N THR A 110 5.80 16.07 14.02
CA THR A 110 4.47 16.19 14.61
C THR A 110 3.84 17.53 14.19
N TYR A 111 2.72 17.44 13.49
CA TYR A 111 1.87 18.55 13.13
C TYR A 111 0.64 18.57 14.03
N TYR A 112 0.18 19.77 14.34
CA TYR A 112 -1.03 20.04 15.12
C TYR A 112 -2.01 20.82 14.27
N TRP A 113 -3.28 20.48 14.39
CA TRP A 113 -4.34 21.11 13.63
C TRP A 113 -5.64 21.22 14.40
N GLN A 114 -6.42 22.25 14.07
CA GLN A 114 -7.70 22.54 14.70
C GLN A 114 -8.62 23.20 13.67
N VAL A 115 -9.89 22.80 13.67
CA VAL A 115 -10.95 23.47 12.91
C VAL A 115 -11.81 24.27 13.88
N VAL A 116 -11.98 25.56 13.61
CA VAL A 116 -12.92 26.43 14.32
C VAL A 116 -14.09 26.71 13.37
N THR A 117 -15.31 26.39 13.78
CA THR A 117 -16.52 26.57 12.97
C THR A 117 -17.24 27.85 13.34
N PHE A 118 -17.80 28.51 12.33
CA PHE A 118 -18.44 29.82 12.43
C PHE A 118 -19.89 29.76 11.96
N ASN A 119 -20.70 30.66 12.49
CA ASN A 119 -22.08 30.91 12.09
C ASN A 119 -22.27 32.44 12.09
N GLU A 120 -22.83 33.05 11.03
CA GLU A 120 -22.82 34.52 10.87
C GLU A 120 -23.47 35.28 12.03
N ASP A 121 -24.47 34.67 12.69
CA ASP A 121 -25.19 35.24 13.84
C ASP A 121 -24.79 34.60 15.19
N GLY A 122 -23.86 33.64 15.21
CA GLY A 122 -23.53 32.81 16.37
C GLY A 122 -22.12 33.04 16.94
N PRO A 123 -21.83 32.56 18.16
CA PRO A 123 -20.45 32.47 18.65
C PRO A 123 -19.69 31.32 17.96
N ASP A 124 -18.41 31.58 17.70
CA ASP A 124 -17.42 30.63 17.17
C ASP A 124 -17.37 29.35 18.03
N THR A 125 -17.16 28.20 17.39
CA THR A 125 -17.04 26.90 18.08
C THR A 125 -15.71 26.24 17.76
N GLU A 126 -14.86 26.13 18.79
CA GLU A 126 -13.55 25.52 18.71
C GLU A 126 -13.66 23.98 18.71
N GLY A 127 -13.14 23.33 17.66
CA GLY A 127 -12.93 21.89 17.65
C GLY A 127 -11.78 21.44 18.56
N PRO A 128 -11.58 20.12 18.75
CA PRO A 128 -10.39 19.61 19.44
C PRO A 128 -9.12 19.97 18.66
N ILE A 129 -8.03 20.25 19.38
CA ILE A 129 -6.68 20.27 18.79
C ILE A 129 -6.28 18.81 18.60
N LEU A 130 -5.96 18.44 17.37
CA LEU A 130 -5.51 17.10 17.00
C LEU A 130 -4.03 17.15 16.60
N SER A 131 -3.34 16.03 16.78
CA SER A 131 -1.96 15.84 16.36
C SER A 131 -1.83 14.66 15.39
N PHE A 132 -0.87 14.73 14.47
CA PHE A 132 -0.38 13.57 13.73
C PHE A 132 1.12 13.70 13.52
N THR A 133 1.83 12.59 13.36
CA THR A 133 3.27 12.60 13.05
C THR A 133 3.48 11.97 11.69
N THR A 134 4.04 12.73 10.75
CA THR A 134 4.34 12.22 9.41
C THR A 134 5.25 11.01 9.50
N GLN A 135 4.93 9.97 8.73
CA GLN A 135 5.81 8.83 8.59
C GLN A 135 7.14 9.23 7.96
N LEU A 136 8.19 8.54 8.38
CA LEU A 136 9.50 8.64 7.79
C LEU A 136 9.48 7.80 6.50
N THR A 137 9.80 8.43 5.37
CA THR A 137 10.04 7.75 4.10
C THR A 137 11.46 8.03 3.64
N GLY A 138 11.91 7.32 2.63
CA GLY A 138 13.22 7.50 2.02
C GLY A 138 13.12 7.41 0.51
N ALA A 139 14.21 7.79 -0.16
CA ALA A 139 14.36 7.61 -1.59
C ALA A 139 14.43 6.12 -1.91
N CYS A 140 13.59 5.72 -2.85
CA CYS A 140 13.55 4.41 -3.45
C CYS A 140 13.97 4.54 -4.91
N CYS A 141 15.03 3.85 -5.31
CA CYS A 141 15.41 3.70 -6.71
C CYS A 141 14.80 2.40 -7.25
N ALA A 142 13.83 2.51 -8.16
CA ALA A 142 13.23 1.34 -8.80
C ALA A 142 13.33 1.43 -10.33
N PHE A 143 13.41 0.27 -10.98
CA PHE A 143 13.28 0.14 -12.41
C PHE A 143 11.79 0.02 -12.79
N ILE A 144 11.25 1.01 -13.47
CA ILE A 144 9.83 1.06 -13.84
C ILE A 144 9.73 1.34 -15.34
N VAL A 145 9.33 0.33 -16.12
CA VAL A 145 9.10 0.44 -17.58
C VAL A 145 10.30 1.07 -18.30
N ASP A 146 11.40 0.32 -18.36
CA ASP A 146 12.64 0.62 -19.09
C ASP A 146 13.50 1.80 -18.58
N GLU A 147 13.09 2.52 -17.53
CA GLU A 147 13.89 3.59 -16.90
C GLU A 147 13.95 3.46 -15.36
N TYR A 148 14.99 4.06 -14.77
CA TYR A 148 15.14 4.13 -13.31
C TYR A 148 14.48 5.41 -12.76
N TYR A 149 13.61 5.22 -11.77
CA TYR A 149 12.87 6.30 -11.12
C TYR A 149 13.24 6.37 -9.65
N CYS A 150 13.56 7.59 -9.18
CA CYS A 150 13.55 7.89 -7.76
C CYS A 150 12.15 8.35 -7.32
N PHE A 151 11.61 7.72 -6.30
CA PHE A 151 10.40 8.21 -5.61
C PHE A 151 10.54 8.05 -4.10
N GLN A 152 9.66 8.70 -3.34
CA GLN A 152 9.63 8.59 -1.87
C GLN A 152 8.71 7.45 -1.44
N ALA A 153 9.23 6.52 -0.64
CA ALA A 153 8.50 5.34 -0.16
C ALA A 153 8.89 4.97 1.28
N GLN A 154 8.01 4.22 1.95
CA GLN A 154 8.38 3.48 3.17
C GLN A 154 9.37 2.38 2.82
N GLN A 155 10.24 1.99 3.76
CA GLN A 155 11.20 0.90 3.60
C GLN A 155 10.54 -0.37 3.04
N GLU A 156 9.51 -0.90 3.71
CA GLU A 156 8.80 -2.14 3.34
C GLU A 156 8.22 -2.09 1.91
N ALA A 157 7.73 -0.92 1.48
CA ALA A 157 7.20 -0.73 0.13
C ALA A 157 8.30 -0.61 -0.93
N CYS A 158 9.47 -0.08 -0.55
CA CYS A 158 10.62 0.01 -1.44
C CYS A 158 11.31 -1.34 -1.62
N GLU A 159 11.49 -2.13 -0.56
CA GLU A 159 12.15 -3.45 -0.59
C GLU A 159 11.46 -4.46 -1.53
N VAL A 160 10.21 -4.20 -1.94
CA VAL A 160 9.46 -4.97 -2.97
C VAL A 160 9.69 -4.45 -4.40
N LEU A 161 10.06 -3.17 -4.56
CA LEU A 161 10.10 -2.46 -5.84
C LEU A 161 11.53 -2.10 -6.31
N GLY A 162 12.51 -2.02 -5.41
CA GLY A 162 13.86 -1.59 -5.73
C GLY A 162 14.74 -1.34 -4.49
N ASP A 163 15.73 -0.47 -4.65
CA ASP A 163 16.75 -0.21 -3.63
C ASP A 163 16.36 0.97 -2.73
N TYR A 164 16.32 0.70 -1.41
CA TYR A 164 15.99 1.70 -0.40
C TYR A 164 17.24 2.41 0.14
N HIS A 165 17.32 3.73 -0.05
CA HIS A 165 18.46 4.55 0.39
C HIS A 165 18.36 5.01 1.86
N GLY A 166 17.36 4.52 2.59
CA GLY A 166 17.18 4.76 4.02
C GLY A 166 16.32 5.96 4.36
N ASP A 167 15.79 5.92 5.57
CA ASP A 167 14.92 6.91 6.20
C ASP A 167 15.43 8.36 6.08
N GLY A 168 14.57 9.25 5.58
CA GLY A 168 14.84 10.69 5.44
C GLY A 168 15.69 11.08 4.22
N SER A 169 16.09 10.12 3.38
CA SER A 169 16.78 10.40 2.12
C SER A 169 15.82 10.95 1.05
N VAL A 170 16.24 11.96 0.30
CA VAL A 170 15.40 12.64 -0.72
C VAL A 170 15.91 12.45 -2.13
N CYS A 171 14.98 12.29 -3.07
CA CYS A 171 15.28 12.06 -4.49
C CYS A 171 15.95 13.23 -5.22
N GLY A 172 16.04 14.41 -4.61
CA GLY A 172 16.80 15.54 -5.16
C GLY A 172 18.32 15.38 -5.03
N ASP A 173 18.78 14.57 -4.07
CA ASP A 173 20.20 14.36 -3.75
C ASP A 173 20.70 12.95 -4.13
N ILE A 174 19.79 12.06 -4.55
CA ILE A 174 20.08 10.70 -4.99
C ILE A 174 19.91 10.62 -6.49
N ASP A 175 21.04 10.46 -7.17
CA ASP A 175 21.06 9.94 -8.53
C ASP A 175 20.69 8.45 -8.44
N CYS A 176 19.69 8.02 -9.20
CA CYS A 176 19.39 6.61 -9.43
C CYS A 176 19.99 6.22 -10.80
N PRO A 177 21.32 6.08 -10.93
CA PRO A 177 21.89 5.64 -12.18
C PRO A 177 21.35 4.23 -12.48
N PRO A 178 21.14 3.88 -13.76
CA PRO A 178 20.99 2.48 -14.13
C PRO A 178 22.20 1.70 -13.58
N PRO A 179 22.00 0.47 -13.09
CA PRO A 179 23.09 -0.30 -12.53
C PRO A 179 24.13 -0.54 -13.61
N VAL A 180 25.38 -0.43 -13.19
CA VAL A 180 26.53 -0.49 -14.09
C VAL A 180 27.50 -1.58 -13.64
N GLY A 181 28.22 -2.10 -14.61
CA GLY A 181 29.19 -3.17 -14.40
C GLY A 181 30.17 -3.30 -15.55
N ALA A 182 30.92 -4.40 -15.56
CA ALA A 182 31.90 -4.71 -16.56
C ALA A 182 31.24 -5.13 -17.88
N CYS A 183 31.62 -4.47 -18.96
CA CYS A 183 31.28 -4.84 -20.32
C CYS A 183 32.52 -5.33 -21.07
N CYS A 184 32.50 -6.56 -21.59
CA CYS A 184 33.59 -7.09 -22.40
C CYS A 184 33.27 -7.02 -23.89
N VAL A 185 34.00 -6.17 -24.61
CA VAL A 185 33.97 -6.10 -26.08
C VAL A 185 35.17 -6.90 -26.61
N GLY A 186 34.95 -8.20 -26.85
CA GLY A 186 36.04 -9.15 -27.05
C GLY A 186 36.88 -9.31 -25.77
N THR A 187 38.18 -9.03 -25.83
CA THR A 187 39.08 -9.08 -24.66
C THR A 187 39.20 -7.74 -23.92
N VAL A 188 38.54 -6.68 -24.39
CA VAL A 188 38.60 -5.36 -23.76
C VAL A 188 37.46 -5.21 -22.75
N CYS A 189 37.81 -5.09 -21.47
CA CYS A 189 36.87 -4.78 -20.40
C CYS A 189 36.66 -3.25 -20.29
N VAL A 190 35.40 -2.83 -20.24
CA VAL A 190 34.96 -1.45 -20.03
C VAL A 190 34.17 -1.39 -18.73
N GLU A 191 34.65 -0.61 -17.76
CA GLU A 191 33.96 -0.43 -16.48
C GLU A 191 32.73 0.47 -16.61
N ASN A 192 31.85 0.39 -15.60
CA ASN A 192 30.71 1.27 -15.39
C ASN A 192 29.82 1.45 -16.63
N SER A 193 29.62 0.37 -17.40
CA SER A 193 28.70 0.34 -18.53
C SER A 193 27.33 -0.13 -18.09
N THR A 194 26.26 0.39 -18.69
CA THR A 194 24.92 -0.22 -18.57
C THR A 194 24.80 -1.43 -19.50
N VAL A 195 23.80 -2.29 -19.27
CA VAL A 195 23.42 -3.38 -20.21
C VAL A 195 23.27 -2.86 -21.64
N SER A 196 22.43 -1.83 -21.82
CA SER A 196 22.13 -1.22 -23.13
C SER A 196 23.34 -0.57 -23.81
N GLN A 197 24.25 0.05 -23.04
CA GLN A 197 25.52 0.56 -23.57
C GLN A 197 26.42 -0.59 -24.04
N CYS A 198 26.47 -1.68 -23.26
CA CYS A 198 27.31 -2.83 -23.60
C CYS A 198 26.84 -3.52 -24.89
N GLU A 199 25.53 -3.76 -25.00
CA GLU A 199 24.90 -4.33 -26.20
C GLU A 199 25.09 -3.43 -27.44
N ALA A 200 25.02 -2.10 -27.28
CA ALA A 200 25.26 -1.16 -28.37
C ALA A 200 26.69 -1.23 -28.93
N PHE A 201 27.67 -1.66 -28.13
CA PHE A 201 29.03 -1.95 -28.58
C PHE A 201 29.25 -3.43 -28.98
N SER A 202 28.19 -4.24 -29.02
CA SER A 202 28.25 -5.70 -29.23
C SER A 202 29.14 -6.42 -28.20
N GLY A 203 29.20 -5.88 -26.98
CA GLY A 203 29.89 -6.50 -25.85
C GLY A 203 28.98 -7.42 -25.04
N THR A 204 29.58 -8.22 -24.18
CA THR A 204 28.90 -9.05 -23.18
C THR A 204 28.93 -8.34 -21.83
N PHE A 205 27.77 -8.15 -21.21
CA PHE A 205 27.67 -7.56 -19.87
C PHE A 205 27.82 -8.63 -18.78
N TYR A 206 28.62 -8.34 -17.75
CA TYR A 206 29.02 -9.32 -16.73
C TYR A 206 28.18 -9.27 -15.45
N GLY A 207 27.25 -8.32 -15.35
CA GLY A 207 26.36 -8.14 -14.21
C GLY A 207 26.69 -6.87 -13.41
N ASP A 208 25.71 -6.46 -12.62
CA ASP A 208 25.73 -5.20 -11.88
C ASP A 208 26.78 -5.21 -10.77
N GLY A 209 27.48 -4.08 -10.61
CA GLY A 209 28.58 -3.93 -9.64
C GLY A 209 29.87 -4.69 -9.98
N VAL A 210 29.90 -5.53 -11.02
CA VAL A 210 31.11 -6.26 -11.43
C VAL A 210 32.15 -5.27 -11.98
N SER A 211 33.31 -5.20 -11.33
CA SER A 211 34.43 -4.34 -11.76
C SER A 211 35.33 -5.06 -12.79
N CYS A 212 36.12 -4.31 -13.56
CA CYS A 212 37.08 -4.92 -14.47
C CYS A 212 38.34 -5.37 -13.73
N SER A 213 38.75 -6.62 -13.94
CA SER A 213 40.00 -7.19 -13.43
C SER A 213 40.75 -7.93 -14.55
N GLU A 214 42.02 -8.28 -14.31
CA GLU A 214 42.68 -9.27 -15.15
C GLU A 214 41.86 -10.58 -15.13
N GLY A 215 41.60 -11.16 -16.30
CA GLY A 215 40.79 -12.37 -16.45
C GLY A 215 39.27 -12.16 -16.57
N THR A 216 38.71 -10.96 -16.35
CA THR A 216 37.25 -10.75 -16.42
C THR A 216 36.68 -11.16 -17.79
N CYS A 217 37.30 -10.74 -18.89
CA CYS A 217 36.85 -11.10 -20.23
C CYS A 217 37.38 -12.46 -20.74
N ASP A 218 38.18 -13.17 -19.93
CA ASP A 218 38.75 -14.48 -20.29
C ASP A 218 37.94 -15.66 -19.73
N SER A 219 37.04 -15.39 -18.76
CA SER A 219 36.11 -16.37 -18.18
C SER A 219 34.68 -15.93 -18.51
N PRO A 220 33.87 -16.73 -19.23
CA PRO A 220 32.50 -16.34 -19.54
C PRO A 220 31.69 -16.11 -18.25
N PRO A 221 30.73 -15.16 -18.25
CA PRO A 221 29.93 -14.88 -17.07
C PRO A 221 29.16 -16.14 -16.64
N THR A 222 28.94 -16.26 -15.33
CA THR A 222 28.29 -17.42 -14.73
C THR A 222 27.01 -17.02 -14.01
N GLY A 223 26.13 -18.00 -13.85
CA GLY A 223 24.81 -17.87 -13.24
C GLY A 223 24.24 -19.24 -12.90
N ALA A 224 23.10 -19.27 -12.22
CA ALA A 224 22.40 -20.49 -11.89
C ALA A 224 21.95 -21.22 -13.18
N CYS A 225 22.30 -22.49 -13.25
CA CYS A 225 21.92 -23.43 -14.29
C CYS A 225 21.14 -24.58 -13.66
N CYS A 226 19.95 -24.83 -14.16
CA CYS A 226 19.03 -25.86 -13.70
C CYS A 226 19.02 -27.05 -14.66
N ILE A 227 19.66 -28.15 -14.27
CA ILE A 227 19.59 -29.42 -14.99
C ILE A 227 18.64 -30.34 -14.21
N GLY A 228 17.35 -30.26 -14.54
CA GLY A 228 16.29 -30.71 -13.64
C GLY A 228 16.30 -29.86 -12.36
N GLU A 229 16.11 -30.51 -11.21
CA GLU A 229 16.15 -29.87 -9.88
C GLU A 229 17.58 -29.50 -9.43
N VAL A 230 18.63 -29.91 -10.14
CA VAL A 230 20.02 -29.65 -9.74
C VAL A 230 20.46 -28.26 -10.19
N CYS A 231 20.62 -27.35 -9.22
CA CYS A 231 21.25 -26.05 -9.45
C CYS A 231 22.78 -26.13 -9.43
N SER A 232 23.42 -25.47 -10.39
CA SER A 232 24.87 -25.23 -10.40
C SER A 232 25.19 -23.82 -10.93
N VAL A 233 26.24 -23.18 -10.43
CA VAL A 233 26.69 -21.87 -10.96
C VAL A 233 27.78 -22.11 -12.00
N ILE A 234 27.41 -22.02 -13.28
CA ILE A 234 28.27 -22.24 -14.46
C ILE A 234 27.95 -21.21 -15.54
N ASN A 235 28.63 -21.20 -16.68
CA ASN A 235 28.29 -20.30 -17.79
C ASN A 235 27.15 -20.86 -18.65
N GLU A 236 26.51 -19.98 -19.42
CA GLU A 236 25.38 -20.32 -20.30
C GLU A 236 25.71 -21.44 -21.30
N ALA A 237 26.88 -21.40 -21.94
CA ALA A 237 27.25 -22.36 -22.97
C ALA A 237 27.41 -23.78 -22.41
N ASP A 238 28.03 -23.92 -21.23
CA ASP A 238 28.12 -25.18 -20.50
C ASP A 238 26.75 -25.64 -19.98
N CYS A 239 25.90 -24.70 -19.54
CA CYS A 239 24.53 -25.01 -19.09
C CYS A 239 23.67 -25.62 -20.20
N VAL A 240 23.60 -24.94 -21.34
CA VAL A 240 22.85 -25.41 -22.52
C VAL A 240 23.45 -26.71 -23.08
N SER A 241 24.78 -26.85 -23.06
CA SER A 241 25.46 -28.10 -23.45
C SER A 241 25.17 -29.27 -22.49
N GLY A 242 24.92 -28.97 -21.21
CA GLY A 242 24.44 -29.93 -20.21
C GLY A 242 22.96 -30.26 -20.30
N GLY A 243 22.20 -29.59 -21.18
CA GLY A 243 20.76 -29.74 -21.32
C GLY A 243 19.95 -29.05 -20.21
N GLY A 244 20.52 -28.04 -19.55
CA GLY A 244 19.86 -27.25 -18.50
C GLY A 244 19.27 -25.93 -18.98
N THR A 245 18.44 -25.35 -18.13
CA THR A 245 17.91 -23.98 -18.27
C THR A 245 18.82 -23.01 -17.51
N TYR A 246 19.32 -21.98 -18.19
CA TYR A 246 20.16 -20.94 -17.60
C TYR A 246 19.31 -19.77 -17.09
N GLN A 247 19.49 -19.39 -15.83
CA GLN A 247 18.69 -18.37 -15.14
C GLN A 247 19.28 -16.95 -15.28
N GLY A 248 20.15 -16.74 -16.27
CA GLY A 248 20.83 -15.46 -16.54
C GLY A 248 22.11 -15.24 -15.72
N ASN A 249 22.95 -14.32 -16.17
CA ASN A 249 24.23 -14.00 -15.52
C ASN A 249 24.03 -13.41 -14.11
N GLY A 250 24.90 -13.77 -13.17
CA GLY A 250 24.86 -13.27 -11.79
C GLY A 250 23.78 -13.91 -10.90
N SER A 251 22.83 -14.67 -11.47
CA SER A 251 21.85 -15.45 -10.70
C SER A 251 22.55 -16.51 -9.83
N SER A 252 21.96 -16.82 -8.66
CA SER A 252 22.56 -17.72 -7.67
C SER A 252 21.66 -18.91 -7.35
N CYS A 253 22.23 -20.02 -6.89
CA CYS A 253 21.46 -21.17 -6.40
C CYS A 253 20.80 -20.96 -5.01
N THR A 254 20.79 -19.73 -4.49
CA THR A 254 20.10 -19.40 -3.23
C THR A 254 18.60 -19.30 -3.49
N GLY A 255 17.78 -19.87 -2.60
CA GLY A 255 16.31 -19.88 -2.78
C GLY A 255 15.79 -20.96 -3.73
N ASP A 256 16.66 -21.90 -4.15
CA ASP A 256 16.33 -23.02 -5.04
C ASP A 256 15.62 -22.62 -6.35
N PRO A 257 16.31 -21.90 -7.26
CA PRO A 257 15.75 -21.47 -8.54
C PRO A 257 15.52 -22.63 -9.53
N CYS A 258 15.80 -23.88 -9.12
CA CYS A 258 15.64 -25.08 -9.93
C CYS A 258 14.53 -26.00 -9.41
N ALA A 259 14.02 -25.75 -8.21
CA ALA A 259 12.67 -26.16 -7.87
C ALA A 259 11.72 -25.61 -8.94
N SER A 260 10.95 -26.50 -9.58
CA SER A 260 10.04 -26.08 -10.63
C SER A 260 9.00 -25.11 -10.06
N THR A 261 9.04 -23.85 -10.49
CA THR A 261 7.97 -22.88 -10.21
C THR A 261 6.63 -23.35 -10.79
N ALA A 262 6.68 -24.27 -11.77
CA ALA A 262 5.52 -25.00 -12.25
C ALA A 262 4.80 -25.77 -11.12
N GLY A 263 3.48 -25.79 -11.22
CA GLY A 263 2.59 -26.43 -10.26
C GLY A 263 1.27 -26.79 -10.92
N ALA A 264 0.38 -27.44 -10.18
CA ALA A 264 -0.97 -27.73 -10.63
C ALA A 264 -1.76 -26.43 -10.86
N CYS A 265 -2.21 -26.24 -12.09
CA CYS A 265 -3.13 -25.21 -12.50
C CYS A 265 -4.50 -25.83 -12.77
N CYS A 266 -5.56 -25.25 -12.20
CA CYS A 266 -6.93 -25.69 -12.35
C CYS A 266 -7.73 -24.74 -13.24
N THR A 267 -8.06 -25.17 -14.45
CA THR A 267 -8.99 -24.48 -15.36
C THR A 267 -10.27 -25.30 -15.46
N ASP A 268 -11.36 -24.85 -14.84
CA ASP A 268 -12.58 -25.65 -14.63
C ASP A 268 -12.25 -27.03 -14.01
N GLU A 269 -12.61 -28.13 -14.68
CA GLU A 269 -12.30 -29.51 -14.25
C GLU A 269 -10.90 -30.01 -14.72
N LEU A 270 -10.19 -29.24 -15.55
CA LEU A 270 -8.91 -29.65 -16.11
C LEU A 270 -7.74 -29.22 -15.22
N CYS A 271 -6.96 -30.22 -14.76
CA CYS A 271 -5.66 -30.01 -14.16
C CYS A 271 -4.55 -30.08 -15.20
N LEU A 272 -3.64 -29.11 -15.18
CA LEU A 272 -2.42 -29.08 -15.98
C LEU A 272 -1.24 -28.55 -15.17
N VAL A 273 -0.05 -29.15 -15.29
CA VAL A 273 1.15 -28.67 -14.60
C VAL A 273 1.83 -27.63 -15.49
N THR A 274 1.83 -26.36 -15.06
CA THR A 274 2.37 -25.23 -15.83
C THR A 274 2.90 -24.12 -14.91
N SER A 275 3.52 -23.07 -15.46
CA SER A 275 3.99 -21.92 -14.68
C SER A 275 2.83 -21.10 -14.06
N PRO A 276 3.05 -20.31 -13.00
CA PRO A 276 2.01 -19.43 -12.46
C PRO A 276 1.47 -18.45 -13.52
N GLU A 277 2.36 -17.88 -14.34
CA GLU A 277 2.02 -16.92 -15.40
C GLU A 277 1.15 -17.54 -16.50
N ASP A 278 1.49 -18.76 -16.95
CA ASP A 278 0.68 -19.50 -17.92
C ASP A 278 -0.68 -19.92 -17.35
N CYS A 279 -0.75 -20.16 -16.03
CA CYS A 279 -2.00 -20.49 -15.35
C CYS A 279 -2.95 -19.30 -15.31
N ASP A 280 -2.47 -18.14 -14.88
CA ASP A 280 -3.22 -16.89 -14.83
C ASP A 280 -3.63 -16.44 -16.24
N ALA A 281 -2.74 -16.56 -17.23
CA ALA A 281 -3.04 -16.29 -18.65
C ALA A 281 -4.09 -17.26 -19.22
N GLY A 282 -4.16 -18.49 -18.72
CA GLY A 282 -5.20 -19.48 -19.00
C GLY A 282 -6.52 -19.24 -18.26
N GLY A 283 -6.57 -18.29 -17.32
CA GLY A 283 -7.72 -18.04 -16.44
C GLY A 283 -7.94 -19.13 -15.38
N GLY A 284 -6.89 -19.90 -15.05
CA GLY A 284 -6.93 -20.96 -14.05
C GLY A 284 -6.59 -20.47 -12.63
N ILE A 285 -6.74 -21.37 -11.67
CA ILE A 285 -6.29 -21.19 -10.28
C ILE A 285 -5.01 -21.99 -10.09
N PHE A 286 -3.91 -21.31 -9.75
CA PHE A 286 -2.63 -21.94 -9.46
C PHE A 286 -2.59 -22.45 -8.01
N LEU A 287 -2.29 -23.74 -7.81
CA LEU A 287 -2.29 -24.38 -6.47
C LEU A 287 -0.93 -24.30 -5.75
N GLY A 288 0.06 -23.64 -6.33
CA GLY A 288 1.40 -23.46 -5.75
C GLY A 288 2.47 -24.32 -6.43
N SER A 289 3.71 -23.82 -6.44
CA SER A 289 4.85 -24.46 -7.10
C SER A 289 5.19 -25.82 -6.47
N GLY A 290 5.56 -26.79 -7.30
CA GLY A 290 5.85 -28.16 -6.87
C GLY A 290 4.62 -29.04 -6.58
N THR A 291 3.40 -28.51 -6.73
CA THR A 291 2.17 -29.34 -6.77
C THR A 291 2.02 -30.04 -8.12
N ASP A 292 1.38 -31.21 -8.15
CA ASP A 292 1.13 -31.95 -9.39
C ASP A 292 -0.36 -32.27 -9.58
N CYS A 293 -0.71 -32.83 -10.74
CA CYS A 293 -2.08 -33.24 -11.06
C CYS A 293 -2.44 -34.66 -10.58
N SER A 294 -1.66 -35.25 -9.66
CA SER A 294 -2.03 -36.51 -9.04
C SER A 294 -3.19 -36.30 -8.06
N GLY A 295 -4.07 -37.30 -7.91
CA GLY A 295 -5.21 -37.20 -6.99
C GLY A 295 -6.38 -36.33 -7.46
N SER A 296 -6.33 -35.71 -8.66
CA SER A 296 -7.39 -34.86 -9.22
C SER A 296 -7.69 -33.59 -8.38
N PRO A 297 -6.69 -32.73 -8.10
CA PRO A 297 -6.78 -31.65 -7.12
C PRO A 297 -7.76 -30.52 -7.52
N CYS A 298 -8.14 -30.44 -8.78
CA CYS A 298 -9.15 -29.50 -9.30
C CYS A 298 -10.59 -29.97 -9.08
N ALA A 299 -10.80 -31.20 -8.61
CA ALA A 299 -12.15 -31.68 -8.31
C ALA A 299 -12.68 -31.01 -7.04
N LEU A 300 -13.72 -30.19 -7.20
CA LEU A 300 -14.40 -29.56 -6.07
C LEU A 300 -14.95 -30.63 -5.12
N GLY A 301 -14.91 -30.31 -3.83
CA GLY A 301 -15.57 -31.09 -2.79
C GLY A 301 -16.11 -30.18 -1.70
N SER A 302 -17.02 -30.72 -0.89
CA SER A 302 -17.60 -29.98 0.22
C SER A 302 -16.56 -29.71 1.31
N CYS A 303 -16.35 -28.44 1.59
CA CYS A 303 -15.53 -27.92 2.67
C CYS A 303 -16.42 -27.37 3.78
N CYS A 304 -16.22 -27.86 4.99
CA CYS A 304 -16.91 -27.39 6.18
C CYS A 304 -16.04 -26.41 6.97
N VAL A 305 -16.38 -25.13 6.87
CA VAL A 305 -15.80 -24.06 7.71
C VAL A 305 -16.81 -23.77 8.81
N THR A 306 -16.65 -24.44 9.96
CA THR A 306 -17.67 -24.52 11.03
C THR A 306 -18.97 -25.16 10.52
N GLU A 307 -20.13 -24.50 10.64
CA GLU A 307 -21.43 -24.98 10.13
C GLU A 307 -21.69 -24.55 8.67
N VAL A 308 -20.78 -23.79 8.05
CA VAL A 308 -20.92 -23.30 6.67
C VAL A 308 -20.26 -24.28 5.71
N CYS A 309 -21.02 -24.74 4.72
CA CYS A 309 -20.54 -25.57 3.63
C CYS A 309 -20.26 -24.73 2.37
N VAL A 310 -19.10 -24.93 1.75
CA VAL A 310 -18.76 -24.40 0.42
C VAL A 310 -18.11 -25.50 -0.44
N GLU A 311 -18.40 -25.53 -1.74
CA GLU A 311 -17.78 -26.48 -2.68
C GLU A 311 -16.53 -25.83 -3.29
N VAL A 312 -15.34 -26.28 -2.87
CA VAL A 312 -14.03 -25.70 -3.22
C VAL A 312 -12.98 -26.81 -3.42
N PRO A 313 -11.80 -26.53 -4.01
CA PRO A 313 -10.66 -27.45 -3.99
C PRO A 313 -10.14 -27.71 -2.58
N GLU A 314 -9.47 -28.84 -2.37
CA GLU A 314 -8.93 -29.26 -1.05
C GLU A 314 -8.01 -28.19 -0.43
N GLN A 315 -7.10 -27.61 -1.22
CA GLN A 315 -6.16 -26.60 -0.73
C GLN A 315 -6.88 -25.34 -0.23
N GLN A 316 -7.87 -24.83 -0.97
CA GLN A 316 -8.66 -23.67 -0.51
C GLN A 316 -9.44 -23.99 0.78
N CYS A 317 -9.87 -25.25 0.97
CA CYS A 317 -10.48 -25.66 2.23
C CYS A 317 -9.49 -25.61 3.41
N ILE A 318 -8.24 -26.03 3.18
CA ILE A 318 -7.16 -25.95 4.17
C ILE A 318 -6.82 -24.48 4.49
N ASP A 319 -6.78 -23.60 3.48
CA ASP A 319 -6.49 -22.17 3.65
C ASP A 319 -7.59 -21.45 4.46
N PHE A 320 -8.85 -21.86 4.31
CA PHE A 320 -9.97 -21.43 5.16
C PHE A 320 -10.00 -22.14 6.53
N ASN A 321 -9.02 -22.99 6.84
CA ASN A 321 -8.92 -23.80 8.06
C ASN A 321 -10.19 -24.65 8.30
N GLY A 322 -10.78 -25.14 7.22
CA GLY A 322 -11.97 -26.00 7.19
C GLY A 322 -11.66 -27.49 7.11
N VAL A 323 -12.71 -28.31 7.09
CA VAL A 323 -12.62 -29.77 6.92
C VAL A 323 -13.12 -30.15 5.54
N PHE A 324 -12.24 -30.71 4.71
CA PHE A 324 -12.57 -31.20 3.38
C PHE A 324 -13.11 -32.63 3.44
N ASN A 325 -14.30 -32.88 2.89
CA ASN A 325 -14.93 -34.21 2.92
C ASN A 325 -14.53 -35.10 1.73
N GLY A 326 -13.67 -34.61 0.84
CA GLY A 326 -13.18 -35.31 -0.34
C GLY A 326 -13.81 -34.82 -1.65
N ALA A 327 -13.07 -34.98 -2.74
CA ALA A 327 -13.48 -34.62 -4.09
C ALA A 327 -14.82 -35.26 -4.50
N GLY A 328 -15.70 -34.48 -5.12
CA GLY A 328 -17.02 -34.92 -5.58
C GLY A 328 -18.09 -35.01 -4.49
N THR A 329 -17.80 -34.64 -3.24
CA THR A 329 -18.83 -34.47 -2.20
C THR A 329 -19.53 -33.12 -2.36
N LEU A 330 -20.86 -33.09 -2.20
CA LEU A 330 -21.67 -31.90 -2.43
C LEU A 330 -22.19 -31.31 -1.12
N CYS A 331 -22.28 -29.98 -1.05
CA CYS A 331 -22.93 -29.29 0.07
C CYS A 331 -24.44 -29.57 0.13
N ALA A 332 -25.04 -30.00 -0.98
CA ALA A 332 -26.43 -30.45 -1.03
C ALA A 332 -26.71 -31.71 -0.18
N ASP A 333 -25.69 -32.51 0.15
CA ASP A 333 -25.80 -33.71 0.97
C ASP A 333 -25.69 -33.44 2.48
N ASP A 334 -25.65 -32.15 2.89
CA ASP A 334 -25.46 -31.65 4.26
C ASP A 334 -24.27 -32.29 5.03
N PRO A 335 -23.05 -32.26 4.45
CA PRO A 335 -21.88 -32.90 5.06
C PRO A 335 -21.35 -32.18 6.30
N CYS A 336 -21.75 -30.92 6.51
CA CYS A 336 -21.34 -30.10 7.66
C CYS A 336 -22.31 -30.16 8.85
N SER A 337 -23.41 -30.89 8.71
CA SER A 337 -24.34 -31.12 9.81
C SER A 337 -23.63 -31.86 10.97
N PRO A 338 -23.77 -31.41 12.23
CA PRO A 338 -23.19 -32.10 13.36
C PRO A 338 -23.83 -33.49 13.49
N LEU A 339 -22.99 -34.53 13.63
CA LEU A 339 -23.39 -35.94 13.72
C LEU A 339 -24.46 -36.19 14.80
N GLY A 340 -25.73 -36.22 14.36
CA GLY A 340 -26.86 -36.86 15.02
C GLY A 340 -27.22 -36.39 16.42
N ALA A 341 -28.31 -35.64 16.55
CA ALA A 341 -29.07 -35.61 17.79
C ALA A 341 -29.46 -37.05 18.19
N CYS A 342 -29.17 -37.44 19.43
CA CYS A 342 -29.45 -38.80 19.91
C CYS A 342 -30.96 -39.00 20.12
N CYS A 343 -31.63 -39.61 19.14
CA CYS A 343 -33.05 -39.94 19.23
C CYS A 343 -33.30 -41.06 20.25
N VAL A 344 -33.75 -40.70 21.45
CA VAL A 344 -34.32 -41.64 22.42
C VAL A 344 -35.78 -41.88 22.02
N GLY A 345 -36.12 -43.12 21.65
CA GLY A 345 -37.45 -43.45 21.13
C GLY A 345 -38.57 -43.39 22.18
N GLU A 346 -39.79 -43.11 21.70
CA GLU A 346 -41.06 -43.30 22.42
C GLU A 346 -41.57 -44.76 22.30
#